data_AF-A0A950Y5S6-F1
#
_entry.id   AF-A0A950Y5S6-F1
#
_cell.length_a   1.000
_cell.length_b   1.000
_cell.length_c   1.000
_cell.angle_alpha   90.00
_cell.angle_beta   90.00
_cell.angle_gamma   90.00
#
_symmetry.space_group_name_H-M   'P 1'
#
loop_
_entity.id
_entity.type
_entity.pdbx_description
1 polymer ?
#
loop_
_entity_poly.entity_id
_entity_poly.type
_entity_poly.pdbx_seq_one_letter_code
_entity_poly.pdbx_strand_id
1 'polypeptide(L)'
;MVTDSHRDAANMNESDQHVESPELASLSLDVYGYQTRVRSSSETVLKGLAEDFAFFRRDAISGGPVIELLERDPPFDCAPPLRATVYTPRNVSYRNGNLTLIDYS
;
A
#
# COMPACT_ATOMS: atom_id res chain seq x y z
N MET A 1 64.37 -14.47 1.10
CA MET A 1 63.40 -14.82 2.15
C MET A 1 62.42 -13.65 2.21
N VAL A 2 61.33 -13.63 1.46
CA VAL A 2 60.09 -14.45 1.51
C VAL A 2 59.28 -14.20 2.79
N THR A 3 58.10 -13.60 2.56
CA THR A 3 56.85 -13.48 3.38
C THR A 3 56.93 -12.68 4.69
N ASP A 4 55.94 -11.90 5.10
CA ASP A 4 54.49 -12.04 4.87
C ASP A 4 53.78 -10.69 5.08
N SER A 5 52.89 -10.34 4.16
CA SER A 5 51.93 -9.25 4.29
C SER A 5 50.59 -9.87 4.70
N HIS A 6 50.16 -9.65 5.95
CA HIS A 6 48.79 -9.90 6.40
C HIS A 6 48.19 -8.53 6.74
N ARG A 7 47.29 -7.99 5.90
CA ARG A 7 45.83 -8.23 5.90
C ARG A 7 45.25 -8.02 7.30
N ASP A 8 44.67 -6.84 7.52
CA ASP A 8 43.43 -6.74 8.30
C ASP A 8 42.47 -5.84 7.53
N ALA A 9 41.40 -6.50 7.08
CA ALA A 9 40.37 -5.95 6.23
C ALA A 9 39.46 -5.03 7.04
N ALA A 10 39.03 -3.97 6.36
CA ALA A 10 37.98 -3.07 6.80
C ALA A 10 36.77 -3.85 7.29
N ASN A 11 36.41 -3.64 8.55
CA ASN A 11 35.18 -4.13 9.16
C ASN A 11 34.01 -3.29 8.60
N MET A 12 33.50 -3.70 7.43
CA MET A 12 32.25 -3.21 6.86
C MET A 12 31.11 -3.78 7.70
N ASN A 13 30.64 -2.99 8.67
CA ASN A 13 29.42 -3.28 9.40
C ASN A 13 28.24 -2.80 8.54
N GLU A 14 27.87 -3.60 7.53
CA GLU A 14 26.58 -3.46 6.84
C GLU A 14 25.49 -3.74 7.85
N SER A 15 24.96 -2.66 8.42
CA SER A 15 23.77 -2.70 9.25
C SER A 15 22.59 -2.97 8.33
N ASP A 16 22.29 -4.25 8.15
CA ASP A 16 21.04 -4.75 7.58
C ASP A 16 19.90 -4.22 8.44
N GLN A 17 19.40 -3.04 8.10
CA GLN A 17 18.18 -2.50 8.66
C GLN A 17 17.05 -3.35 8.10
N HIS A 18 16.68 -4.40 8.84
CA HIS A 18 15.35 -4.99 8.76
C HIS A 18 14.34 -3.86 8.95
N VAL A 19 13.86 -3.31 7.83
CA VAL A 19 12.70 -2.42 7.84
C VAL A 19 11.52 -3.30 8.23
N GLU A 20 11.24 -3.37 9.53
CA GLU A 20 9.97 -3.89 10.01
C GLU A 20 8.88 -3.09 9.30
N SER A 21 8.21 -3.75 8.35
CA SER A 21 7.05 -3.16 7.72
C SER A 21 6.03 -2.93 8.83
N PRO A 22 5.56 -1.68 9.04
CA PRO A 22 4.67 -1.38 10.15
C PRO A 22 3.48 -2.33 10.11
N GLU A 23 3.11 -2.89 11.27
CA GLU A 23 1.96 -3.77 11.36
C GLU A 23 0.71 -2.97 10.95
N LEU A 24 0.20 -3.24 9.74
CA LEU A 24 -0.97 -2.54 9.23
C LEU A 24 -2.21 -3.08 9.93
N ALA A 25 -2.94 -2.19 10.60
CA ALA A 25 -4.27 -2.49 11.10
C ALA A 25 -5.20 -2.86 9.92
N SER A 26 -6.23 -3.67 10.19
CA SER A 26 -7.10 -4.17 9.12
C SER A 26 -8.58 -4.21 9.49
N LEU A 27 -9.42 -4.08 8.47
CA LEU A 27 -10.88 -4.14 8.54
C LEU A 27 -11.38 -5.13 7.47
N SER A 28 -12.19 -6.11 7.87
CA SER A 28 -12.81 -7.05 6.93
C SER A 28 -14.26 -6.65 6.65
N LEU A 29 -14.61 -6.56 5.38
CA LEU A 29 -15.93 -6.14 4.90
C LEU A 29 -16.53 -7.21 3.98
N ASP A 30 -17.84 -7.40 4.09
CA ASP A 30 -18.67 -8.17 3.18
C ASP A 30 -19.85 -7.31 2.73
N VAL A 31 -19.72 -6.71 1.54
CA VAL A 31 -20.72 -5.83 0.95
C VAL A 31 -21.52 -6.64 -0.07
N TYR A 32 -22.67 -7.15 0.36
CA TYR A 32 -23.57 -7.95 -0.48
C TYR A 32 -22.89 -9.17 -1.15
N GLY A 33 -22.04 -9.89 -0.42
CA GLY A 33 -21.29 -11.05 -0.91
C GLY A 33 -19.93 -10.69 -1.52
N TYR A 34 -19.64 -9.40 -1.70
CA TYR A 34 -18.31 -8.95 -2.11
C TYR A 34 -17.41 -8.79 -0.88
N GLN A 35 -16.48 -9.73 -0.72
CA GLN A 35 -15.54 -9.75 0.40
C GLN A 35 -14.26 -8.99 0.07
N THR A 36 -13.82 -8.12 0.97
CA THR A 36 -12.55 -7.41 0.84
C THR A 36 -11.94 -7.10 2.20
N ARG A 37 -10.60 -7.07 2.25
CA ARG A 37 -9.85 -6.65 3.42
C ARG A 37 -9.22 -5.29 3.16
N VAL A 38 -9.52 -4.32 4.01
CA VAL A 38 -8.86 -3.02 3.99
C VAL A 38 -7.72 -3.03 5.00
N ARG A 39 -6.54 -2.54 4.61
CA ARG A 39 -5.36 -2.36 5.46
C ARG A 39 -4.92 -0.91 5.44
N SER A 40 -4.48 -0.40 6.57
CA SER A 40 -3.99 0.98 6.68
C SER A 40 -2.98 1.09 7.82
N SER A 41 -2.05 2.02 7.70
CA SER A 41 -1.23 2.49 8.82
C SER A 41 -1.97 3.49 9.71
N SER A 42 -3.11 4.02 9.24
CA SER A 42 -3.90 5.03 9.93
C SER A 42 -5.16 4.41 10.56
N GLU A 43 -5.15 4.26 11.89
CA GLU A 43 -6.30 3.74 12.64
C GLU A 43 -7.53 4.63 12.51
N THR A 44 -7.34 5.95 12.42
CA THR A 44 -8.43 6.93 12.26
C THR A 44 -9.21 6.67 10.97
N VAL A 45 -8.50 6.41 9.86
CA VAL A 45 -9.13 6.07 8.57
C VAL A 45 -9.92 4.77 8.68
N LEU A 46 -9.36 3.74 9.31
CA LEU A 46 -10.07 2.47 9.50
C LEU A 46 -11.28 2.60 10.41
N LYS A 47 -11.21 3.45 11.44
CA LYS A 47 -12.34 3.74 12.32
C LYS A 47 -13.47 4.41 11.55
N GLY A 48 -13.18 5.45 10.75
CA GLY A 48 -14.18 6.10 9.90
C GLY A 48 -14.83 5.11 8.93
N LEU A 49 -14.04 4.28 8.25
CA LEU A 49 -14.57 3.22 7.39
C LEU A 49 -15.40 2.19 8.15
N ALA A 50 -15.00 1.81 9.37
CA ALA A 50 -15.75 0.88 10.19
C ALA A 50 -17.09 1.46 10.64
N GLU A 51 -17.20 2.78 10.81
CA GLU A 51 -18.43 3.49 11.11
C GLU A 51 -19.33 3.58 9.87
N ASP A 52 -18.79 4.02 8.73
CA ASP A 52 -19.54 4.16 7.47
C ASP A 52 -20.06 2.81 6.94
N PHE A 53 -19.28 1.74 7.13
CA PHE A 53 -19.59 0.39 6.67
C PHE A 53 -20.00 -0.55 7.82
N ALA A 54 -20.51 -0.03 8.94
CA ALA A 54 -20.80 -0.80 10.15
C ALA A 54 -21.62 -2.08 9.87
N PHE A 55 -22.63 -2.01 9.01
CA PHE A 55 -23.50 -3.16 8.67
C PHE A 55 -22.81 -4.25 7.84
N PHE A 56 -21.70 -3.91 7.18
CA PHE A 56 -20.95 -4.80 6.31
C PHE A 56 -19.71 -5.40 6.99
N ARG A 57 -19.44 -5.03 8.25
CA ARG A 57 -18.29 -5.57 8.99
C ARG A 57 -18.42 -7.06 9.24
N ARG A 58 -17.28 -7.75 9.16
CA ARG A 58 -17.14 -9.17 9.52
C ARG A 58 -15.88 -9.37 10.35
N ASP A 59 -15.92 -10.32 11.28
CA ASP A 59 -14.74 -10.70 12.05
C ASP A 59 -13.69 -11.36 11.15
N ALA A 60 -14.16 -12.15 10.18
CA ALA A 60 -13.33 -12.80 9.18
C ALA A 60 -14.08 -12.90 7.84
N ILE A 61 -13.30 -12.92 6.77
CA ILE A 61 -13.73 -13.19 5.39
C ILE A 61 -12.88 -14.33 4.83
N SER A 62 -13.43 -15.09 3.89
CA SER A 62 -12.78 -16.28 3.32
C SER A 62 -11.88 -15.95 2.12
N GLY A 63 -11.95 -14.73 1.58
CA GLY A 63 -11.09 -14.29 0.49
C GLY A 63 -11.39 -12.89 0.01
N GLY A 64 -10.88 -12.57 -1.19
CA GLY A 64 -11.09 -11.29 -1.86
C GLY A 64 -9.84 -10.41 -1.90
N PRO A 65 -9.91 -9.29 -2.65
CA PRO A 65 -8.79 -8.37 -2.78
C PRO A 65 -8.48 -7.67 -1.45
N VAL A 66 -7.20 -7.35 -1.28
CA VAL A 66 -6.72 -6.46 -0.22
C VAL A 66 -6.64 -5.05 -0.78
N ILE A 67 -7.29 -4.11 -0.10
CA ILE A 67 -7.21 -2.68 -0.39
C ILE A 67 -6.24 -2.09 0.63
N GLU A 68 -5.13 -1.55 0.17
CA GLU A 68 -4.16 -0.85 1.01
C GLU A 68 -4.38 0.66 0.93
N LEU A 69 -4.59 1.27 2.09
CA LEU A 69 -4.74 2.71 2.25
C LEU A 69 -3.43 3.25 2.80
N LEU A 70 -2.81 4.15 2.02
CA LEU A 70 -1.53 4.75 2.34
C LEU A 70 -1.75 6.25 2.57
N GLU A 71 -1.39 6.74 3.74
CA GLU A 71 -1.40 8.17 4.06
C GLU A 71 -0.06 8.77 3.63
N ARG A 72 0.04 9.18 2.38
CA ARG A 72 1.19 9.87 1.82
C ARG A 72 0.77 10.77 0.68
N ASP A 73 1.59 11.76 0.38
CA ASP A 73 1.38 12.57 -0.81
C ASP A 73 1.36 11.68 -2.07
N PRO A 74 0.39 11.88 -2.97
CA PRO A 74 0.41 11.19 -4.25
C PRO A 74 1.70 11.54 -4.99
N PRO A 75 2.37 10.55 -5.62
CA PRO A 75 3.64 10.78 -6.30
C PRO A 75 3.41 11.43 -7.68
N PHE A 76 2.89 12.66 -7.68
CA PHE A 76 2.51 13.39 -8.90
C PHE A 76 3.68 13.54 -9.88
N ASP A 77 4.91 13.72 -9.35
CA ASP A 77 6.12 13.87 -10.15
C ASP A 77 6.51 12.60 -10.93
N CYS A 78 6.05 11.43 -10.46
CA CYS A 78 6.33 10.14 -11.07
C CYS A 78 5.16 9.62 -11.91
N ALA A 79 4.07 10.38 -12.02
CA ALA A 79 2.92 9.98 -12.81
C ALA A 79 3.28 10.05 -14.31
N PRO A 80 3.19 8.93 -15.04
CA PRO A 80 3.48 8.95 -16.47
C PRO A 80 2.47 9.86 -17.20
N PRO A 81 2.85 10.46 -18.35
CA PRO A 81 1.92 11.22 -19.17
C PRO A 81 0.89 10.26 -19.80
N LEU A 82 -0.21 10.01 -19.10
CA LEU A 82 -1.24 9.07 -19.50
C LEU A 82 -2.42 9.81 -20.14
N ARG A 83 -2.96 9.24 -21.23
CA ARG A 83 -4.26 9.65 -21.73
C ARG A 83 -5.33 9.12 -20.77
N ALA A 84 -6.23 10.00 -20.36
CA ALA A 84 -7.40 9.60 -19.59
C ALA A 84 -8.21 8.56 -20.37
N THR A 85 -8.52 7.45 -19.72
CA THR A 85 -9.27 6.33 -20.30
C THR A 85 -10.76 6.41 -20.00
N VAL A 86 -11.15 7.07 -18.91
CA VAL A 86 -12.55 7.31 -18.55
C VAL A 86 -12.68 8.69 -17.91
N TYR A 87 -13.64 9.47 -18.38
CA TYR A 87 -14.08 10.71 -17.75
C TYR A 87 -15.43 10.49 -17.11
N THR A 88 -15.51 10.69 -15.80
CA THR A 88 -16.76 10.87 -15.08
C THR A 88 -16.80 12.29 -14.52
N PRO A 89 -17.98 12.85 -14.18
CA PRO A 89 -18.06 14.21 -13.64
C PRO A 89 -17.25 14.45 -12.35
N ARG A 90 -16.87 13.38 -11.64
CA ARG A 90 -16.13 13.47 -10.37
C ARG A 90 -14.73 12.84 -10.41
N ASN A 91 -14.47 11.94 -11.36
CA ASN A 91 -13.22 11.18 -11.37
C ASN A 91 -12.65 11.07 -12.79
N VAL A 92 -11.33 11.19 -12.89
CA VAL A 92 -10.58 10.87 -14.10
C VAL A 92 -9.78 9.60 -13.86
N SER A 93 -9.90 8.62 -14.76
CA SER A 93 -9.12 7.38 -14.69
C SER A 93 -8.03 7.36 -15.76
N TYR A 94 -6.82 6.98 -15.36
CA TYR A 94 -5.65 6.79 -16.21
C TYR A 94 -5.17 5.34 -16.09
N ARG A 95 -4.84 4.69 -17.21
CA ARG A 95 -4.36 3.30 -17.20
C ARG A 95 -2.95 3.18 -17.78
N ASN A 96 -2.06 2.51 -17.05
CA ASN A 96 -0.73 2.11 -17.49
C ASN A 96 -0.52 0.60 -17.23
N GLY A 97 -0.79 -0.23 -18.24
CA GLY A 97 -0.72 -1.69 -18.10
C GLY A 97 -1.71 -2.21 -17.05
N ASN A 98 -1.17 -2.73 -15.95
CA ASN A 98 -1.94 -3.26 -14.80
C ASN A 98 -2.22 -2.19 -13.72
N LEU A 99 -1.62 -1.00 -13.84
CA LEU A 99 -1.87 0.12 -12.95
C LEU A 99 -3.03 0.96 -13.47
N THR A 100 -4.02 1.19 -12.63
CA THR A 100 -5.08 2.19 -12.87
C THR A 100 -4.99 3.26 -11.80
N LEU A 101 -4.78 4.50 -12.22
CA LEU A 101 -4.84 5.67 -11.36
C LEU A 101 -6.24 6.27 -11.49
N ILE A 102 -6.86 6.61 -10.38
CA ILE A 102 -8.14 7.32 -10.35
C ILE A 102 -7.91 8.58 -9.53
N ASP A 103 -8.15 9.73 -10.16
CA ASP A 103 -8.11 11.01 -9.49
C ASP A 103 -9.50 11.36 -8.96
N TYR A 104 -9.57 11.74 -7.69
CA TYR A 104 -10.76 12.16 -6.97
C TYR A 104 -10.54 13.62 -6.52
N SER A 105 -10.45 14.52 -7.51
CA SER A 105 -10.26 15.97 -7.34
C SER A 105 -11.55 16.72 -7.03
#